data_AF-A0A535XZK6-F1
#
_entry.id   AF-A0A535XZK6-F1
#
_cell.length_a   1.000
_cell.length_b   1.000
_cell.length_c   1.000
_cell.angle_alpha   90.00
_cell.angle_beta   90.00
_cell.angle_gamma   90.00
#
_symmetry.space_group_name_H-M   'P 1'
#
loop_
_entity.id
_entity.type
_entity.pdbx_description
1 polymer ?
#
loop_
_entity_poly.entity_id
_entity_poly.type
_entity_poly.pdbx_seq_one_letter_code
_entity_poly.pdbx_strand_id
1 'polypeptide(L)'
;MLSPAATYHAELREHLDSVGRALSVQRGLLWLTRGLAAGTVVVLGLVIWAWARDAVKTLPIVLLVVVPLVVGLVTAVGSLFIRHNSLELARRIDRAARLHERSTTALELGGRGDEFPLAIAQMRDAVDHLKRVDLLEAFPLRAPKHELMTAFFVVVIAAIVFISPNPWLLRARASNPTITIAREQAQRVQRLADSIQPNDAAELDALRQLLSKGAKTVDARSNEPDAALNALQDLEEQVQQMSAGDDQIAAALAAIASALASDPTTQPLADAINTGDMRQISQAARDLAQSTKNLTSQDQQRVAKVLRDASGRAGRMSQSIASNLSTHFRQRPVRTPRTAPRRLRAIRARLASRVPVEPRRPATRSIS
;
A
#
# COMPACT_ATOMS: atom_id res chain seq x y z
N MET A 1 19.62 61.62 36.12
CA MET A 1 18.28 61.23 36.61
C MET A 1 17.30 61.54 35.49
N LEU A 2 16.46 60.60 35.08
CA LEU A 2 15.42 60.87 34.08
C LEU A 2 14.40 61.86 34.69
N SER A 3 13.79 62.70 33.86
CA SER A 3 12.72 63.56 34.33
C SER A 3 11.50 62.72 34.77
N PRO A 4 10.65 63.22 35.68
CA PRO A 4 9.46 62.50 36.12
C PRO A 4 8.56 62.09 34.94
N ALA A 5 8.38 62.97 33.94
CA ALA A 5 7.61 62.69 32.74
C ALA A 5 8.22 61.55 31.91
N ALA A 6 9.55 61.55 31.72
CA ALA A 6 10.24 60.47 31.01
C ALA A 6 10.10 59.12 31.74
N THR A 7 10.09 59.13 33.06
CA THR A 7 9.93 57.94 33.89
C THR A 7 8.53 57.35 33.75
N TYR A 8 7.47 58.15 33.92
CA TYR A 8 6.10 57.67 33.78
C TYR A 8 5.75 57.26 32.34
N HIS A 9 6.29 57.95 31.33
CA HIS A 9 6.11 57.56 29.93
C HIS A 9 6.78 56.22 29.60
N ALA A 10 7.97 55.96 30.16
CA ALA A 10 8.64 54.66 30.03
C ALA A 10 7.84 53.54 30.73
N GLU A 11 7.36 53.79 31.95
CA GLU A 11 6.56 52.82 32.72
C GLU A 11 5.22 52.51 32.04
N LEU A 12 4.56 53.52 31.45
CA LEU A 12 3.35 53.36 30.66
C LEU A 12 3.60 52.50 29.42
N ARG A 13 4.69 52.76 28.68
CA ARG A 13 5.06 51.93 27.51
C ARG A 13 5.38 50.49 27.90
N GLU A 14 6.10 50.28 28.99
CA GLU A 14 6.41 48.93 29.48
C GLU A 14 5.15 48.14 29.83
N HIS A 15 4.20 48.78 30.54
CA HIS A 15 2.92 48.14 30.86
C HIS A 15 2.11 47.87 29.60
N LEU A 16 2.00 48.84 28.68
CA LEU A 16 1.34 48.64 27.39
C LEU A 16 1.98 47.50 26.60
N ASP A 17 3.31 47.40 26.54
CA ASP A 17 4.00 46.31 25.83
C ASP A 17 3.78 44.94 26.51
N SER A 18 3.69 44.89 27.84
CA SER A 18 3.33 43.66 28.56
C SER A 18 1.92 43.19 28.21
N VAL A 19 0.95 44.11 28.18
CA VAL A 19 -0.43 43.85 27.76
C VAL A 19 -0.48 43.46 26.28
N GLY A 20 0.31 44.11 25.43
CA GLY A 20 0.45 43.81 24.02
C GLY A 20 0.94 42.38 23.78
N ARG A 21 1.91 41.92 24.57
CA ARG A 21 2.37 40.52 24.56
C ARG A 21 1.30 39.53 25.01
N ALA A 22 0.55 39.83 26.07
CA ALA A 22 -0.56 38.98 26.49
C ALA A 22 -1.64 38.86 25.39
N LEU A 23 -1.97 39.97 24.74
CA LEU A 23 -2.92 40.01 23.62
C LEU A 23 -2.39 39.33 22.35
N SER A 24 -1.07 39.35 22.12
CA SER A 24 -0.47 38.63 21.00
C SER A 24 -0.55 37.11 21.22
N VAL A 25 -0.36 36.62 22.45
CA VAL A 25 -0.55 35.20 22.80
C VAL A 25 -2.01 34.77 22.60
N GLN A 26 -2.97 35.57 23.05
CA GLN A 26 -4.41 35.31 22.82
C GLN A 26 -4.74 35.28 21.33
N ARG A 27 -4.20 36.22 20.54
CA ARG A 27 -4.32 36.23 19.09
C ARG A 27 -3.68 34.97 18.49
N GLY A 28 -2.51 34.57 18.97
CA GLY A 28 -1.82 33.33 18.58
C GLY A 28 -2.70 32.11 18.75
N LEU A 29 -3.42 32.02 19.86
CA LEU A 29 -4.36 30.92 20.11
C LEU A 29 -5.55 30.92 19.13
N LEU A 30 -6.08 32.10 18.78
CA LEU A 30 -7.15 32.22 17.77
C LEU A 30 -6.65 31.88 16.36
N TRP A 31 -5.44 32.33 16.01
CA TRP A 31 -4.82 32.00 14.72
C TRP A 31 -4.35 30.55 14.64
N LEU A 32 -4.06 29.91 15.77
CA LEU A 32 -3.84 28.47 15.86
C LEU A 32 -5.11 27.72 15.44
N THR A 33 -6.27 28.06 16.02
CA THR A 33 -7.54 27.42 15.68
C THR A 33 -7.91 27.64 14.21
N ARG A 34 -7.69 28.85 13.68
CA ARG A 34 -7.93 29.17 12.27
C ARG A 34 -6.99 28.44 11.33
N GLY A 35 -5.70 28.37 11.68
CA GLY A 35 -4.72 27.63 10.89
C GLY A 35 -4.97 26.14 10.92
N LEU A 36 -5.45 25.59 12.04
CA LEU A 36 -5.88 24.20 12.11
C LEU A 36 -7.03 23.94 11.13
N ALA A 37 -8.06 24.81 11.13
CA ALA A 37 -9.19 24.71 10.20
C ALA A 37 -8.73 24.83 8.74
N ALA A 38 -7.89 25.82 8.41
CA ALA A 38 -7.32 25.97 7.07
C ALA A 38 -6.50 24.73 6.66
N GLY A 39 -5.69 24.19 7.57
CA GLY A 39 -4.92 22.99 7.33
C GLY A 39 -5.79 21.75 7.10
N THR A 40 -6.92 21.60 7.80
CA THR A 40 -7.87 20.52 7.51
C THR A 40 -8.47 20.61 6.11
N VAL A 41 -8.71 21.83 5.59
CA VAL A 41 -9.18 22.04 4.22
C VAL A 41 -8.11 21.64 3.20
N VAL A 42 -6.85 21.97 3.46
CA VAL A 42 -5.72 21.55 2.61
C VAL A 42 -5.61 20.02 2.59
N VAL A 43 -5.73 19.37 3.75
CA VAL A 43 -5.75 17.91 3.85
C VAL A 43 -6.90 17.31 3.05
N LEU A 44 -8.10 17.87 3.16
CA LEU A 44 -9.26 17.40 2.39
C LEU A 44 -8.98 17.46 0.87
N GLY A 45 -8.42 18.57 0.39
CA GLY A 45 -8.03 18.70 -1.02
C GLY A 45 -7.00 17.64 -1.45
N LEU A 46 -6.02 17.35 -0.59
CA LEU A 46 -4.99 16.34 -0.83
C LEU A 46 -5.56 14.91 -0.82
N VAL A 47 -6.50 14.61 0.09
CA VAL A 47 -7.22 13.34 0.14
C VAL A 47 -8.06 13.15 -1.13
N ILE A 48 -8.80 14.17 -1.57
CA ILE A 48 -9.59 14.12 -2.81
C ILE A 48 -8.68 13.91 -4.03
N TRP A 49 -7.55 14.60 -4.09
CA TRP A 49 -6.57 14.44 -5.17
C TRP A 49 -5.99 13.03 -5.21
N ALA A 50 -5.60 12.46 -4.06
CA ALA A 50 -5.09 11.11 -3.99
C ALA A 50 -6.18 10.06 -4.27
N TRP A 51 -7.42 10.32 -3.85
CA TRP A 51 -8.59 9.51 -4.18
C TRP A 51 -8.82 9.44 -5.68
N ALA A 52 -8.74 10.57 -6.38
CA ALA A 52 -8.86 10.62 -7.83
C ALA A 52 -7.76 9.83 -8.58
N ARG A 53 -6.60 9.59 -7.95
CA ARG A 53 -5.44 8.90 -8.53
C ARG A 53 -5.26 7.45 -8.04
N ASP A 54 -6.18 6.93 -7.22
CA ASP A 54 -6.04 5.65 -6.50
C ASP A 54 -4.77 5.56 -5.61
N ALA A 55 -4.24 6.71 -5.23
CA ALA A 55 -3.04 6.83 -4.42
C ALA A 55 -3.35 6.96 -2.93
N VAL A 56 -4.62 6.91 -2.51
CA VAL A 56 -5.05 7.04 -1.10
C VAL A 56 -4.32 6.07 -0.19
N LYS A 57 -4.12 4.82 -0.63
CA LYS A 57 -3.41 3.77 0.13
C LYS A 57 -1.92 4.11 0.34
N THR A 58 -1.35 5.00 -0.47
CA THR A 58 0.05 5.43 -0.36
C THR A 58 0.21 6.67 0.52
N LEU A 59 -0.88 7.36 0.86
CA LEU A 59 -0.81 8.51 1.76
C LEU A 59 -0.58 8.03 3.20
N PRO A 60 0.51 8.47 3.85
CA PRO A 60 0.72 8.17 5.25
C PRO A 60 -0.35 8.89 6.07
N ILE A 61 -1.04 8.15 6.95
CA ILE A 61 -2.07 8.68 7.86
C ILE A 61 -1.51 9.85 8.69
N VAL A 62 -0.20 9.82 8.99
CA VAL A 62 0.54 10.88 9.68
C VAL A 62 0.36 12.25 9.01
N LEU A 63 0.26 12.31 7.68
CA LEU A 63 0.09 13.55 6.94
C LEU A 63 -1.26 14.23 7.21
N LEU A 64 -2.30 13.45 7.56
CA LEU A 64 -3.62 13.98 7.93
C LEU A 64 -3.57 14.79 9.23
N VAL A 65 -2.60 14.49 10.11
CA VAL A 65 -2.44 15.14 11.42
C VAL A 65 -1.34 16.20 11.38
N VAL A 66 -0.23 15.91 10.71
CA VAL A 66 0.93 16.80 10.69
C VAL A 66 0.64 18.08 9.90
N VAL A 67 -0.05 18.01 8.76
CA VAL A 67 -0.32 19.20 7.94
C VAL A 67 -1.17 20.24 8.70
N PRO A 68 -2.32 19.89 9.32
CA PRO A 68 -3.10 20.84 10.09
C PRO A 68 -2.34 21.42 11.29
N LEU A 69 -1.53 20.60 11.97
CA LEU A 69 -0.70 21.07 13.09
C LEU A 69 0.37 22.06 12.64
N VAL A 70 1.07 21.77 11.54
CA VAL A 70 2.12 22.66 11.00
C VAL A 70 1.51 23.97 10.53
N VAL A 71 0.40 23.93 9.77
CA VAL A 71 -0.28 25.15 9.31
C VAL A 71 -0.78 25.96 10.50
N GLY A 72 -1.40 25.32 11.49
CA GLY A 72 -1.83 25.95 12.74
C GLY A 72 -0.68 26.62 13.50
N LEU A 73 0.44 25.91 13.65
CA LEU A 73 1.60 26.44 14.35
C LEU A 73 2.23 27.62 13.62
N VAL A 74 2.36 27.53 12.29
CA VAL A 74 2.91 28.60 11.46
C VAL A 74 2.04 29.85 11.53
N THR A 75 0.71 29.73 11.45
CA THR A 75 -0.18 30.89 11.57
C THR A 75 -0.19 31.48 12.99
N ALA A 76 -0.14 30.62 14.03
CA ALA A 76 -0.06 31.06 15.41
C ALA A 76 1.23 31.85 15.67
N VAL A 77 2.38 31.26 15.32
CA VAL A 77 3.70 31.89 15.46
C VAL A 77 3.81 33.15 14.61
N GLY A 78 3.37 33.10 13.36
CA GLY A 78 3.33 34.27 12.48
C GLY A 78 2.52 35.43 13.07
N SER A 79 1.43 35.15 13.78
CA SER A 79 0.62 36.18 14.41
C SER A 79 1.30 36.86 15.61
N LEU A 80 2.27 36.20 16.27
CA LEU A 80 3.04 36.78 17.37
C LEU A 80 4.02 37.86 16.90
N PHE A 81 4.46 37.79 15.63
CA PHE A 81 5.36 38.79 15.03
C PHE A 81 4.64 40.06 14.57
N ILE A 82 3.31 40.08 14.58
CA ILE A 82 2.52 41.27 14.23
C ILE A 82 2.60 42.27 15.40
N ARG A 83 3.48 43.26 15.27
CA ARG A 83 3.65 44.35 16.25
C ARG A 83 2.39 45.20 16.38
N HIS A 84 2.02 45.53 17.61
CA HIS A 84 0.95 46.49 17.90
C HIS A 84 1.53 47.90 17.98
N ASN A 85 0.79 48.86 17.43
CA ASN A 85 1.08 50.27 17.69
C ASN A 85 0.64 50.60 19.12
N SER A 86 1.53 51.18 19.93
CA SER A 86 1.28 51.53 21.34
C SER A 86 0.04 52.42 21.50
N LEU A 87 -0.23 53.32 20.55
CA LEU A 87 -1.42 54.19 20.57
C LEU A 87 -2.71 53.42 20.28
N GLU A 88 -2.68 52.49 19.33
CA GLU A 88 -3.83 51.63 19.00
C GLU A 88 -4.15 50.70 20.18
N LEU A 89 -3.11 50.27 20.90
CA LEU A 89 -3.22 49.44 22.08
C LEU A 89 -3.82 50.21 23.27
N ALA A 90 -3.33 51.41 23.54
CA ALA A 90 -3.93 52.32 24.53
C ALA A 90 -5.42 52.55 24.27
N ARG A 91 -5.80 52.90 23.02
CA ARG A 91 -7.21 53.05 22.61
C ARG A 91 -8.06 51.79 22.76
N ARG A 92 -7.47 50.60 22.66
CA ARG A 92 -8.19 49.32 22.88
C ARG A 92 -8.39 49.05 24.35
N ILE A 93 -7.37 49.30 25.17
CA ILE A 93 -7.42 49.11 26.62
C ILE A 93 -8.39 50.12 27.24
N ASP A 94 -8.36 51.38 26.83
CA ASP A 94 -9.27 52.40 27.36
C ASP A 94 -10.74 52.06 27.10
N ARG A 95 -11.05 51.48 25.94
CA ARG A 95 -12.41 51.00 25.62
C ARG A 95 -12.77 49.72 26.37
N ALA A 96 -11.85 48.77 26.49
CA ALA A 96 -12.11 47.47 27.12
C ALA A 96 -12.29 47.59 28.64
N ALA A 97 -11.43 48.39 29.29
CA ALA A 97 -11.42 48.58 30.74
C ALA A 97 -12.07 49.91 31.18
N ARG A 98 -12.73 50.63 30.25
CA ARG A 98 -13.47 51.88 30.50
C ARG A 98 -12.64 52.98 31.17
N LEU A 99 -11.38 53.14 30.77
CA LEU A 99 -10.48 54.17 31.31
C LEU A 99 -10.70 55.57 30.69
N HIS A 100 -11.69 55.78 29.82
CA HIS A 100 -12.06 57.10 29.30
C HIS A 100 -10.88 57.92 28.72
N GLU A 101 -10.10 57.33 27.81
CA GLU A 101 -8.93 57.95 27.14
C GLU A 101 -7.71 58.24 28.03
N ARG A 102 -7.71 57.83 29.31
CA ARG A 102 -6.59 58.12 30.23
C ARG A 102 -5.26 57.56 29.75
N SER A 103 -5.21 56.35 29.20
CA SER A 103 -3.95 55.79 28.70
C SER A 103 -3.53 56.42 27.38
N THR A 104 -4.49 56.76 26.50
CA THR A 104 -4.22 57.50 25.26
C THR A 104 -3.64 58.89 25.55
N THR A 105 -4.28 59.66 26.43
CA THR A 105 -3.86 61.02 26.82
C THR A 105 -2.50 61.01 27.51
N ALA A 106 -2.26 60.08 28.45
CA ALA A 106 -0.96 59.96 29.11
C ALA A 106 0.18 59.61 28.13
N LEU A 107 -0.10 58.77 27.12
CA LEU A 107 0.87 58.43 26.08
C LEU A 107 1.20 59.63 25.18
N GLU A 108 0.22 60.47 24.86
CA GLU A 108 0.45 61.70 24.08
C GLU A 108 1.25 62.75 24.85
N LEU A 109 0.89 63.02 26.11
CA LEU A 109 1.61 63.96 26.99
C LEU A 109 3.06 63.52 27.17
N GLY A 110 3.28 62.21 27.40
CA GLY A 110 4.62 61.65 27.55
C GLY A 110 5.43 61.66 26.26
N GLY A 111 4.77 61.50 25.11
CA GLY A 111 5.39 61.60 23.79
C GLY A 111 5.77 63.03 23.38
N ARG A 112 5.03 64.04 23.86
CA ARG A 112 5.36 65.46 23.68
C ARG A 112 6.43 65.96 24.64
N GLY A 113 6.68 65.24 25.74
CA GLY A 113 7.63 65.64 26.78
C GLY A 113 7.07 66.73 27.70
N ASP A 114 5.75 66.75 27.91
CA ASP A 114 5.09 67.76 28.74
C ASP A 114 5.40 67.53 30.23
N GLU A 115 6.01 68.52 30.90
CA GLU A 115 6.47 68.41 32.30
C GLU A 115 5.70 69.28 33.30
N PHE A 116 4.59 69.90 32.89
CA PHE A 116 3.79 70.69 33.83
C PHE A 116 3.10 69.81 34.89
N PRO A 117 2.83 70.32 36.12
CA PRO A 117 2.36 69.49 37.23
C PRO A 117 1.11 68.65 36.93
N LEU A 118 0.18 69.20 36.14
CA LEU A 118 -1.02 68.49 35.71
C LEU A 118 -0.71 67.33 34.73
N ALA A 119 0.25 67.49 33.82
CA ALA A 119 0.67 66.42 32.91
C ALA A 119 1.25 65.23 33.68
N ILE A 120 2.14 65.51 34.63
CA ILE A 120 2.76 64.47 35.48
C ILE A 120 1.68 63.75 36.31
N ALA A 121 0.72 64.49 36.88
CA ALA A 121 -0.39 63.90 37.62
C ALA A 121 -1.28 63.01 36.74
N GLN A 122 -1.58 63.42 35.50
CA GLN A 122 -2.36 62.62 34.55
C GLN A 122 -1.62 61.36 34.10
N MET A 123 -0.30 61.45 33.85
CA MET A 123 0.50 60.27 33.52
C MET A 123 0.54 59.25 34.67
N ARG A 124 0.72 59.74 35.91
CA ARG A 124 0.70 58.89 37.10
C ARG A 124 -0.65 58.22 37.31
N ASP A 125 -1.76 58.97 37.21
CA ASP A 125 -3.11 58.42 37.35
C ASP A 125 -3.39 57.31 36.32
N ALA A 126 -2.95 57.51 35.08
CA ALA A 126 -3.08 56.52 34.02
C ALA A 126 -2.29 55.24 34.30
N VAL A 127 -1.05 55.36 34.81
CA VAL A 127 -0.23 54.20 35.21
C VAL A 127 -0.89 53.44 36.37
N ASP A 128 -1.37 54.16 37.39
CA ASP A 128 -2.01 53.54 38.57
C ASP A 128 -3.32 52.82 38.22
N HIS A 129 -4.09 53.35 37.27
CA HIS A 129 -5.30 52.68 36.77
C HIS A 129 -4.96 51.49 35.86
N LEU A 130 -3.96 51.63 34.98
CA LEU A 130 -3.54 50.56 34.08
C LEU A 130 -3.03 49.33 34.85
N LYS A 131 -2.32 49.54 35.96
CA LYS A 131 -1.86 48.47 36.87
C LYS A 131 -2.99 47.66 37.51
N ARG A 132 -4.18 48.24 37.61
CA ARG A 132 -5.36 47.61 38.24
C ARG A 132 -6.27 46.89 37.25
N VAL A 133 -5.99 46.99 35.94
CA VAL A 133 -6.79 46.33 34.91
C VAL A 133 -6.52 44.83 34.92
N ASP A 134 -7.56 44.02 35.14
CA ASP A 134 -7.49 42.58 34.90
C ASP A 134 -7.64 42.30 33.38
N LEU A 135 -6.59 41.73 32.80
CA LEU A 135 -6.52 41.38 31.39
C LEU A 135 -7.54 40.32 30.98
N LEU A 136 -7.84 39.37 31.86
CA LEU A 136 -8.75 38.26 31.55
C LEU A 136 -10.20 38.74 31.52
N GLU A 137 -10.54 39.70 32.37
CA GLU A 137 -11.86 40.34 32.40
C GLU A 137 -12.03 41.32 31.23
N ALA A 138 -11.01 42.13 30.93
CA ALA A 138 -11.05 43.09 29.83
C ALA A 138 -11.06 42.42 28.44
N PHE A 139 -10.40 41.25 28.29
CA PHE A 139 -10.26 40.54 27.02
C PHE A 139 -10.58 39.04 27.13
N PRO A 140 -11.86 38.66 27.28
CA PRO A 140 -12.24 37.26 27.49
C PRO A 140 -11.85 36.37 26.30
N LEU A 141 -11.27 35.20 26.61
CA LEU A 141 -10.93 34.16 25.63
C LEU A 141 -12.21 33.52 25.07
N ARG A 142 -12.58 33.88 23.84
CA ARG A 142 -13.71 33.26 23.13
C ARG A 142 -13.18 32.33 22.05
N ALA A 143 -13.40 31.03 22.23
CA ALA A 143 -13.12 30.06 21.18
C ALA A 143 -14.02 30.33 19.96
N PRO A 144 -13.47 30.35 18.73
CA PRO A 144 -14.25 30.65 17.55
C PRO A 144 -15.07 29.41 17.13
N LYS A 145 -16.28 29.31 17.70
CA LYS A 145 -17.16 28.14 17.54
C LYS A 145 -17.45 27.78 16.08
N HIS A 146 -17.67 28.78 15.23
CA HIS A 146 -17.94 28.57 13.80
C HIS A 146 -16.77 27.93 13.06
N GLU A 147 -15.54 28.33 13.40
CA GLU A 147 -14.32 27.84 12.74
C GLU A 147 -14.03 26.40 13.19
N LEU A 148 -14.26 26.08 14.46
CA LEU A 148 -14.22 24.70 14.97
C LEU A 148 -15.29 23.81 14.33
N MET A 149 -16.49 24.34 14.12
CA MET A 149 -17.57 23.60 13.47
C MET A 149 -17.24 23.30 12.00
N THR A 150 -16.67 24.28 11.27
CA THR A 150 -16.17 24.06 9.90
C THR A 150 -15.08 22.98 9.88
N ALA A 151 -14.10 23.05 10.79
CA ALA A 151 -13.04 22.05 10.89
C ALA A 151 -13.63 20.64 11.15
N PHE A 152 -14.63 20.54 12.03
CA PHE A 152 -15.32 19.29 12.30
C PHE A 152 -15.98 18.69 11.04
N PHE A 153 -16.77 19.49 10.31
CA PHE A 153 -17.41 19.01 9.07
C PHE A 153 -16.39 18.61 8.00
N VAL A 154 -15.30 19.36 7.85
CA VAL A 154 -14.22 19.04 6.91
C VAL A 154 -13.57 17.70 7.25
N VAL A 155 -13.30 17.44 8.53
CA VAL A 155 -12.75 16.15 8.99
C VAL A 155 -13.71 15.00 8.70
N VAL A 156 -15.01 15.20 8.96
CA VAL A 156 -16.04 14.19 8.66
C VAL A 156 -16.09 13.88 7.16
N ILE A 157 -16.09 14.90 6.30
CA ILE A 157 -16.08 14.72 4.85
C ILE A 157 -14.79 14.01 4.41
N ALA A 158 -13.63 14.39 4.95
CA ALA A 158 -12.36 13.75 4.64
C ALA A 158 -12.37 12.25 5.00
N ALA A 159 -12.94 11.89 6.16
CA ALA A 159 -13.08 10.50 6.59
C ALA A 159 -14.00 9.72 5.65
N ILE A 160 -15.14 10.30 5.24
CA ILE A 160 -16.07 9.67 4.28
C ILE A 160 -15.36 9.43 2.94
N VAL A 161 -14.65 10.43 2.40
CA VAL A 161 -13.91 10.29 1.13
C VAL A 161 -12.80 9.25 1.23
N PHE A 162 -12.10 9.20 2.37
CA PHE A 162 -11.02 8.24 2.60
C PHE A 162 -11.52 6.79 2.61
N ILE A 163 -12.71 6.53 3.16
CA ILE A 163 -13.32 5.19 3.23
C ILE A 163 -14.06 4.83 1.93
N SER A 164 -14.58 5.83 1.22
CA SER A 164 -15.42 5.63 0.04
C SER A 164 -14.67 4.99 -1.13
N PRO A 165 -15.14 3.85 -1.69
CA PRO A 165 -14.59 3.26 -2.90
C PRO A 165 -14.68 4.25 -4.08
N ASN A 166 -13.62 4.39 -4.88
CA ASN A 166 -13.64 5.32 -6.02
C ASN A 166 -14.43 4.77 -7.23
N PRO A 167 -15.67 5.25 -7.51
CA PRO A 167 -16.52 4.68 -8.55
C PRO A 167 -16.00 4.96 -9.97
N TRP A 168 -15.20 6.02 -10.16
CA TRP A 168 -14.62 6.36 -11.46
C TRP A 168 -13.50 5.41 -11.83
N LEU A 169 -12.72 4.97 -10.84
CA LEU A 169 -11.67 3.99 -11.02
C LEU A 169 -12.19 2.58 -11.24
N LEU A 170 -13.33 2.22 -10.63
CA LEU A 170 -14.01 0.95 -10.93
C LEU A 170 -14.45 0.90 -12.40
N ARG A 171 -15.00 2.00 -12.93
CA ARG A 171 -15.38 2.08 -14.35
C ARG A 171 -14.17 2.06 -15.28
N ALA A 172 -13.11 2.83 -14.97
CA ALA A 172 -11.89 2.85 -15.78
C ALA A 172 -11.14 1.50 -15.76
N ARG A 173 -11.15 0.77 -14.63
CA ARG A 173 -10.62 -0.60 -14.56
C ARG A 173 -11.45 -1.55 -15.40
N ALA A 174 -12.77 -1.48 -15.37
CA ALA A 174 -13.64 -2.32 -16.21
C ALA A 174 -13.39 -2.11 -17.73
N SER A 175 -12.85 -0.95 -18.13
CA SER A 175 -12.49 -0.64 -19.53
C SER A 175 -11.06 -1.05 -19.92
N ASN A 176 -10.24 -1.59 -19.01
CA ASN A 176 -8.83 -1.89 -19.31
C ASN A 176 -8.71 -3.14 -20.22
N PRO A 177 -7.92 -3.08 -21.30
CA PRO A 177 -7.70 -4.20 -22.22
C PRO A 177 -6.97 -5.39 -21.57
N THR A 178 -6.39 -5.22 -20.38
CA THR A 178 -5.82 -6.33 -19.60
C THR A 178 -6.88 -7.28 -19.04
N ILE A 179 -8.11 -6.80 -18.79
CA ILE A 179 -9.23 -7.65 -18.35
C ILE A 179 -9.68 -8.56 -19.49
N THR A 180 -9.73 -8.05 -20.73
CA THR A 180 -10.11 -8.87 -21.90
C THR A 180 -9.08 -9.96 -22.14
N ILE A 181 -7.78 -9.66 -22.01
CA ILE A 181 -6.72 -10.67 -22.13
C ILE A 181 -6.85 -11.74 -21.04
N ALA A 182 -7.07 -11.37 -19.77
CA ALA A 182 -7.23 -12.35 -18.69
C ALA A 182 -8.45 -13.26 -18.90
N ARG A 183 -9.58 -12.70 -19.35
CA ARG A 183 -10.79 -13.47 -19.69
C ARG A 183 -10.58 -14.37 -20.90
N GLU A 184 -9.90 -13.90 -21.94
CA GLU A 184 -9.57 -14.71 -23.11
C GLU A 184 -8.68 -15.91 -22.71
N GLN A 185 -7.70 -15.71 -21.83
CA GLN A 185 -6.87 -16.80 -21.31
C GLN A 185 -7.68 -17.78 -20.47
N ALA A 186 -8.56 -17.30 -19.58
CA ALA A 186 -9.46 -18.16 -18.81
C ALA A 186 -10.38 -19.00 -19.70
N GLN A 187 -10.92 -18.40 -20.77
CA GLN A 187 -11.74 -19.12 -21.76
C GLN A 187 -10.94 -20.17 -22.53
N ARG A 188 -9.68 -19.90 -22.88
CA ARG A 188 -8.82 -20.91 -23.53
C ARG A 188 -8.58 -22.11 -22.62
N VAL A 189 -8.27 -21.87 -21.35
CA VAL A 189 -8.07 -22.94 -20.34
C VAL A 189 -9.37 -23.72 -20.14
N GLN A 190 -10.51 -23.05 -20.08
CA GLN A 190 -11.81 -23.71 -19.95
C GLN A 190 -12.12 -24.60 -21.17
N ARG A 191 -11.89 -24.11 -22.39
CA ARG A 191 -12.06 -24.91 -23.62
C ARG A 191 -11.15 -26.13 -23.64
N LEU A 192 -9.92 -26.00 -23.13
CA LEU A 192 -8.99 -27.12 -23.02
C LEU A 192 -9.49 -28.15 -22.00
N ALA A 193 -9.98 -27.70 -20.84
CA ALA A 193 -10.61 -28.60 -19.86
C ALA A 193 -11.83 -29.33 -20.47
N ASP A 194 -12.66 -28.61 -21.22
CA ASP A 194 -13.87 -29.18 -21.83
C ASP A 194 -13.57 -30.17 -22.97
N SER A 195 -12.40 -30.05 -23.61
CA SER A 195 -11.95 -30.97 -24.67
C SER A 195 -11.52 -32.36 -24.15
N ILE A 196 -11.29 -32.50 -22.85
CA ILE A 196 -10.99 -33.79 -22.20
C ILE A 196 -12.30 -34.55 -22.00
N GLN A 197 -12.46 -35.74 -22.58
CA GLN A 197 -13.74 -36.44 -22.56
C GLN A 197 -13.99 -37.12 -21.21
N PRO A 198 -15.25 -37.24 -20.74
CA PRO A 198 -15.56 -37.88 -19.46
C PRO A 198 -15.22 -39.38 -19.37
N ASN A 199 -14.95 -40.02 -20.51
CA ASN A 199 -14.61 -41.45 -20.60
C ASN A 199 -13.11 -41.71 -20.59
N ASP A 200 -12.29 -40.67 -20.45
CA ASP A 200 -10.84 -40.78 -20.33
C ASP A 200 -10.45 -41.31 -18.93
N ALA A 201 -9.23 -41.85 -18.79
CA ALA A 201 -8.74 -42.42 -17.53
C ALA A 201 -8.92 -41.47 -16.32
N ALA A 202 -9.03 -42.01 -15.10
CA ALA A 202 -9.28 -41.22 -13.88
C ALA A 202 -8.30 -40.04 -13.66
N GLU A 203 -7.09 -40.14 -14.20
CA GLU A 203 -6.05 -39.09 -14.20
C GLU A 203 -6.42 -37.89 -15.09
N LEU A 204 -7.08 -38.13 -16.23
CA LEU A 204 -7.55 -37.08 -17.14
C LEU A 204 -8.74 -36.30 -16.56
N ASP A 205 -9.58 -36.95 -15.76
CA ASP A 205 -10.66 -36.26 -15.04
C ASP A 205 -10.12 -35.35 -13.92
N ALA A 206 -9.06 -35.77 -13.22
CA ALA A 206 -8.37 -34.92 -12.25
C ALA A 206 -7.76 -33.67 -12.90
N LEU A 207 -7.14 -33.82 -14.08
CA LEU A 207 -6.60 -32.71 -14.86
C LEU A 207 -7.71 -31.76 -15.35
N ARG A 208 -8.83 -32.30 -15.82
CA ARG A 208 -10.02 -31.53 -16.22
C ARG A 208 -10.56 -30.68 -15.07
N GLN A 209 -10.69 -31.25 -13.88
CA GLN A 209 -11.14 -30.52 -12.69
C GLN A 209 -10.16 -29.42 -12.29
N LEU A 210 -8.86 -29.69 -12.35
CA LEU A 210 -7.80 -28.72 -12.05
C LEU A 210 -7.84 -27.52 -13.01
N LEU A 211 -7.90 -27.78 -14.33
CA LEU A 211 -7.98 -26.76 -15.36
C LEU A 211 -9.28 -25.95 -15.26
N SER A 212 -10.42 -26.60 -15.00
CA SER A 212 -11.72 -25.93 -14.81
C SER A 212 -11.70 -25.00 -13.58
N LYS A 213 -11.16 -25.48 -12.45
CA LYS A 213 -11.03 -24.68 -11.23
C LYS A 213 -10.06 -23.52 -11.44
N GLY A 214 -8.95 -23.75 -12.14
CA GLY A 214 -7.99 -22.73 -12.54
C GLY A 214 -8.63 -21.64 -13.39
N ALA A 215 -9.36 -22.01 -14.45
CA ALA A 215 -10.07 -21.08 -15.32
C ALA A 215 -11.06 -20.20 -14.55
N LYS A 216 -11.88 -20.78 -13.66
CA LYS A 216 -12.81 -20.04 -12.80
C LYS A 216 -12.09 -19.07 -11.86
N THR A 217 -10.94 -19.47 -11.33
CA THR A 217 -10.14 -18.63 -10.40
C THR A 217 -9.53 -17.43 -11.13
N VAL A 218 -9.01 -17.64 -12.34
CA VAL A 218 -8.47 -16.58 -13.20
C VAL A 218 -9.58 -15.62 -13.63
N ASP A 219 -10.75 -16.12 -14.01
CA ASP A 219 -11.89 -15.29 -14.40
C ASP A 219 -12.43 -14.45 -13.23
N ALA A 220 -12.58 -15.05 -12.05
CA ALA A 220 -12.99 -14.34 -10.83
C ALA A 220 -12.02 -13.22 -10.44
N ARG A 221 -10.72 -13.39 -10.74
CA ARG A 221 -9.66 -12.40 -10.47
C ARG A 221 -9.31 -11.52 -11.68
N SER A 222 -10.07 -11.61 -12.78
CA SER A 222 -9.77 -10.88 -14.03
C SER A 222 -9.72 -9.36 -13.88
N ASN A 223 -10.34 -8.80 -12.83
CA ASN A 223 -10.31 -7.37 -12.50
C ASN A 223 -8.98 -6.90 -11.90
N GLU A 224 -8.09 -7.82 -11.52
CA GLU A 224 -6.79 -7.57 -10.91
C GLU A 224 -5.68 -8.23 -11.74
N PRO A 225 -4.98 -7.50 -12.62
CA PRO A 225 -4.01 -8.07 -13.56
C PRO A 225 -2.92 -8.92 -12.87
N ASP A 226 -2.37 -8.44 -11.76
CA ASP A 226 -1.34 -9.15 -11.00
C ASP A 226 -1.90 -10.44 -10.36
N ALA A 227 -3.14 -10.40 -9.86
CA ALA A 227 -3.77 -11.55 -9.21
C ALA A 227 -4.18 -12.63 -10.21
N ALA A 228 -4.60 -12.24 -11.42
CA ALA A 228 -4.90 -13.16 -12.52
C ALA A 228 -3.63 -13.83 -13.06
N LEU A 229 -2.52 -13.09 -13.21
CA LEU A 229 -1.22 -13.66 -13.63
C LEU A 229 -0.67 -14.64 -12.60
N ASN A 230 -0.75 -14.32 -11.30
CA ASN A 230 -0.36 -15.24 -10.25
C ASN A 230 -1.21 -16.53 -10.28
N ALA A 231 -2.52 -16.40 -10.49
CA ALA A 231 -3.41 -17.57 -10.58
C ALA A 231 -3.08 -18.47 -11.80
N LEU A 232 -2.66 -17.88 -12.93
CA LEU A 232 -2.17 -18.64 -14.09
C LEU A 232 -0.85 -19.37 -13.78
N GLN A 233 0.07 -18.69 -13.09
CA GLN A 233 1.35 -19.29 -12.70
C GLN A 233 1.15 -20.44 -11.70
N ASP A 234 0.28 -20.27 -10.71
CA ASP A 234 -0.07 -21.32 -9.74
C ASP A 234 -0.70 -22.54 -10.44
N LEU A 235 -1.50 -22.32 -11.49
CA LEU A 235 -2.09 -23.38 -12.30
C LEU A 235 -1.02 -24.11 -13.12
N GLU A 236 -0.11 -23.38 -13.77
CA GLU A 236 1.00 -23.95 -14.54
C GLU A 236 1.89 -24.82 -13.65
N GLU A 237 2.21 -24.36 -12.44
CA GLU A 237 3.02 -25.11 -11.48
C GLU A 237 2.33 -26.41 -11.01
N GLN A 238 1.01 -26.37 -10.77
CA GLN A 238 0.24 -27.56 -10.42
C GLN A 238 0.18 -28.58 -11.56
N VAL A 239 0.04 -28.12 -12.82
CA VAL A 239 0.09 -29.00 -14.00
C VAL A 239 1.48 -29.61 -14.17
N GLN A 240 2.54 -28.81 -14.02
CA GLN A 240 3.92 -29.30 -14.10
C GLN A 240 4.24 -30.33 -13.01
N GLN A 241 3.74 -30.16 -11.79
CA GLN A 241 3.91 -31.13 -10.70
C GLN A 241 3.23 -32.47 -11.01
N MET A 242 2.07 -32.43 -11.68
CA MET A 242 1.33 -33.63 -12.08
C MET A 242 2.12 -34.40 -13.16
N SER A 243 2.61 -33.70 -14.19
CA SER A 243 3.43 -34.31 -15.25
C SER A 243 4.80 -34.79 -14.77
N ALA A 244 5.43 -34.08 -13.83
CA ALA A 244 6.72 -34.50 -13.26
C ALA A 244 6.61 -35.82 -12.46
N GLY A 245 5.43 -36.15 -11.93
CA GLY A 245 5.15 -37.44 -11.31
C GLY A 245 5.18 -38.58 -12.32
N ASP A 246 4.59 -38.38 -13.50
CA ASP A 246 4.50 -39.39 -14.57
C ASP A 246 5.88 -39.71 -15.16
N ASP A 247 6.72 -38.70 -15.40
CA ASP A 247 8.09 -38.90 -15.90
C ASP A 247 8.96 -39.72 -14.93
N GLN A 248 8.76 -39.52 -13.63
CA GLN A 248 9.47 -40.26 -12.58
C GLN A 248 9.01 -41.72 -12.48
N ILE A 249 7.71 -41.97 -12.68
CA ILE A 249 7.13 -43.31 -12.73
C ILE A 249 7.62 -44.04 -13.98
N ALA A 250 7.66 -43.37 -15.14
CA ALA A 250 8.21 -43.92 -16.37
C ALA A 250 9.69 -44.31 -16.23
N ALA A 251 10.50 -43.45 -15.61
CA ALA A 251 11.90 -43.76 -15.30
C ALA A 251 12.04 -44.96 -14.34
N ALA A 252 11.13 -45.09 -13.36
CA ALA A 252 11.07 -46.24 -12.45
C ALA A 252 10.75 -47.54 -13.17
N LEU A 253 9.76 -47.52 -14.05
CA LEU A 253 9.37 -48.67 -14.85
C LEU A 253 10.50 -49.09 -15.82
N ALA A 254 11.17 -48.14 -16.45
CA ALA A 254 12.31 -48.44 -17.34
C ALA A 254 13.50 -49.08 -16.59
N ALA A 255 13.80 -48.62 -15.37
CA ALA A 255 14.87 -49.21 -14.55
C ALA A 255 14.53 -50.63 -14.08
N ILE A 256 13.24 -50.91 -13.81
CA ILE A 256 12.72 -52.24 -13.47
C ILE A 256 12.80 -53.16 -14.69
N ALA A 257 12.33 -52.70 -15.86
CA ALA A 257 12.40 -53.45 -17.11
C ALA A 257 13.84 -53.81 -17.47
N SER A 258 14.79 -52.88 -17.36
CA SER A 258 16.22 -53.15 -17.60
C SER A 258 16.80 -54.22 -16.67
N ALA A 259 16.38 -54.26 -15.40
CA ALA A 259 16.80 -55.29 -14.45
C ALA A 259 16.23 -56.67 -14.82
N LEU A 260 14.96 -56.71 -15.24
CA LEU A 260 14.27 -57.93 -15.66
C LEU A 260 14.76 -58.45 -17.02
N ALA A 261 15.23 -57.58 -17.90
CA ALA A 261 15.82 -57.97 -19.18
C ALA A 261 17.19 -58.66 -19.04
N SER A 262 17.77 -58.67 -17.84
CA SER A 262 19.06 -59.31 -17.55
C SER A 262 18.99 -60.84 -17.48
N ASP A 263 17.78 -61.42 -17.46
CA ASP A 263 17.57 -62.86 -17.45
C ASP A 263 16.53 -63.27 -18.53
N PRO A 264 16.82 -64.30 -19.35
CA PRO A 264 15.94 -64.74 -20.43
C PRO A 264 14.53 -65.13 -19.96
N THR A 265 14.39 -65.63 -18.73
CA THR A 265 13.10 -66.07 -18.19
C THR A 265 12.22 -64.90 -17.78
N THR A 266 12.79 -63.76 -17.41
CA THR A 266 12.06 -62.53 -17.02
C THR A 266 11.95 -61.51 -18.15
N GLN A 267 12.58 -61.76 -19.30
CA GLN A 267 12.56 -60.89 -20.48
C GLN A 267 11.13 -60.56 -20.99
N PRO A 268 10.18 -61.52 -21.08
CA PRO A 268 8.82 -61.20 -21.53
C PRO A 268 8.10 -60.20 -20.61
N LEU A 269 8.41 -60.25 -19.30
CA LEU A 269 7.88 -59.28 -18.33
C LEU A 269 8.58 -57.92 -18.47
N ALA A 270 9.87 -57.88 -18.80
CA ALA A 270 10.58 -56.65 -19.10
C ALA A 270 10.01 -55.94 -20.33
N ASP A 271 9.73 -56.70 -21.40
CA ASP A 271 9.15 -56.18 -22.64
C ASP A 271 7.72 -55.65 -22.41
N ALA A 272 6.91 -56.38 -21.63
CA ALA A 272 5.57 -55.92 -21.26
C ALA A 272 5.59 -54.65 -20.38
N ILE A 273 6.61 -54.47 -19.53
CA ILE A 273 6.77 -53.22 -18.75
C ILE A 273 7.17 -52.06 -19.67
N ASN A 274 8.00 -52.31 -20.69
CA ASN A 274 8.38 -51.30 -21.67
C ASN A 274 7.23 -50.87 -22.60
N THR A 275 6.22 -51.72 -22.83
CA THR A 275 5.03 -51.34 -23.62
C THR A 275 4.04 -50.45 -22.86
N GLY A 276 4.14 -50.38 -21.52
CA GLY A 276 3.29 -49.53 -20.68
C GLY A 276 1.83 -50.00 -20.54
N ASP A 277 1.46 -51.12 -21.15
CA ASP A 277 0.09 -51.67 -21.09
C ASP A 277 -0.07 -52.59 -19.86
N MET A 278 -0.83 -52.13 -18.88
CA MET A 278 -1.10 -52.86 -17.63
C MET A 278 -1.72 -54.25 -17.86
N ARG A 279 -2.49 -54.45 -18.94
CA ARG A 279 -3.04 -55.77 -19.25
C ARG A 279 -1.93 -56.74 -19.68
N GLN A 280 -1.01 -56.27 -20.52
CA GLN A 280 0.14 -57.06 -20.98
C GLN A 280 1.08 -57.38 -19.83
N ILE A 281 1.35 -56.41 -18.95
CA ILE A 281 2.17 -56.62 -17.73
C ILE A 281 1.52 -57.69 -16.85
N SER A 282 0.20 -57.62 -16.64
CA SER A 282 -0.52 -58.59 -15.80
C SER A 282 -0.53 -60.00 -16.38
N GLN A 283 -0.47 -60.13 -17.71
CA GLN A 283 -0.43 -61.41 -18.40
C GLN A 283 0.99 -62.00 -18.34
N ALA A 284 2.00 -61.21 -18.71
CA ALA A 284 3.41 -61.63 -18.63
C ALA A 284 3.84 -62.01 -17.20
N ALA A 285 3.31 -61.32 -16.17
CA ALA A 285 3.56 -61.67 -14.78
C ALA A 285 2.92 -63.02 -14.38
N ARG A 286 1.71 -63.32 -14.90
CA ARG A 286 1.06 -64.62 -14.68
C ARG A 286 1.78 -65.75 -15.40
N ASP A 287 2.22 -65.52 -16.63
CA ASP A 287 2.96 -66.49 -17.45
C ASP A 287 4.33 -66.79 -16.83
N LEU A 288 5.02 -65.77 -16.30
CA LEU A 288 6.25 -65.94 -15.51
C LEU A 288 6.00 -66.79 -14.26
N ALA A 289 4.92 -66.53 -13.51
CA ALA A 289 4.57 -67.27 -12.30
C ALA A 289 4.23 -68.75 -12.58
N GLN A 290 3.58 -69.04 -13.72
CA GLN A 290 3.30 -70.41 -14.15
C GLN A 290 4.56 -71.13 -14.61
N SER A 291 5.41 -70.47 -15.40
CA SER A 291 6.66 -71.04 -15.91
C SER A 291 7.65 -71.34 -14.78
N THR A 292 7.70 -70.48 -13.75
CA THR A 292 8.58 -70.66 -12.58
C THR A 292 8.31 -71.95 -11.81
N LYS A 293 7.08 -72.45 -11.79
CA LYS A 293 6.72 -73.72 -11.11
C LYS A 293 7.37 -74.96 -11.74
N ASN A 294 7.73 -74.88 -13.02
CA ASN A 294 8.28 -75.99 -13.79
C ASN A 294 9.82 -75.90 -13.93
N LEU A 295 10.45 -74.88 -13.35
CA LEU A 295 11.90 -74.67 -13.40
C LEU A 295 12.64 -75.47 -12.31
N THR A 296 13.93 -75.71 -12.53
CA THR A 296 14.80 -76.33 -11.52
C THR A 296 15.00 -75.41 -10.32
N SER A 297 15.34 -75.98 -9.15
CA SER A 297 15.60 -75.20 -7.93
C SER A 297 16.69 -74.13 -8.10
N GLN A 298 17.65 -74.34 -9.00
CA GLN A 298 18.71 -73.39 -9.32
C GLN A 298 18.20 -72.21 -10.17
N ASP A 299 17.34 -72.48 -11.15
CA ASP A 299 16.74 -71.44 -11.99
C ASP A 299 15.71 -70.60 -11.23
N GLN A 300 14.94 -71.22 -10.32
CA GLN A 300 14.03 -70.50 -9.42
C GLN A 300 14.78 -69.48 -8.54
N GLN A 301 15.96 -69.85 -8.02
CA GLN A 301 16.79 -68.94 -7.24
C GLN A 301 17.33 -67.78 -8.07
N ARG A 302 17.62 -68.02 -9.36
CA ARG A 302 18.07 -66.99 -10.31
C ARG A 302 16.97 -65.96 -10.59
N VAL A 303 15.77 -66.43 -10.90
CA VAL A 303 14.56 -65.59 -11.08
C VAL A 303 14.27 -64.79 -9.82
N ALA A 304 14.30 -65.42 -8.65
CA ALA A 304 14.07 -64.75 -7.37
C ALA A 304 15.15 -63.69 -7.05
N LYS A 305 16.38 -63.86 -7.54
CA LYS A 305 17.44 -62.86 -7.41
C LYS A 305 17.17 -61.65 -8.31
N VAL A 306 16.81 -61.88 -9.58
CA VAL A 306 16.51 -60.82 -10.54
C VAL A 306 15.28 -60.00 -10.12
N LEU A 307 14.23 -60.66 -9.63
CA LEU A 307 13.05 -59.98 -9.08
C LEU A 307 13.39 -59.15 -7.84
N ARG A 308 14.26 -59.65 -6.95
CA ARG A 308 14.76 -58.88 -5.81
C ARG A 308 15.59 -57.69 -6.25
N ASP A 309 16.47 -57.84 -7.22
CA ASP A 309 17.29 -56.75 -7.76
C ASP A 309 16.43 -55.67 -8.45
N ALA A 310 15.41 -56.09 -9.20
CA ALA A 310 14.43 -55.20 -9.82
C ALA A 310 13.61 -54.44 -8.76
N SER A 311 13.10 -55.13 -7.74
CA SER A 311 12.38 -54.49 -6.62
C SER A 311 13.26 -53.55 -5.80
N GLY A 312 14.54 -53.89 -5.62
CA GLY A 312 15.51 -53.04 -4.94
C GLY A 312 15.84 -51.76 -5.72
N ARG A 313 15.87 -51.82 -7.05
CA ARG A 313 16.01 -50.63 -7.91
C ARG A 313 14.76 -49.75 -7.83
N ALA A 314 13.57 -50.35 -7.83
CA ALA A 314 12.31 -49.62 -7.64
C ALA A 314 12.26 -48.90 -6.28
N GLY A 315 12.61 -49.60 -5.20
CA GLY A 315 12.59 -49.06 -3.84
C GLY A 315 13.59 -47.92 -3.61
N ARG A 316 14.80 -48.00 -4.20
CA ARG A 316 15.77 -46.90 -4.13
C ARG A 316 15.28 -45.65 -4.88
N MET A 317 14.57 -45.84 -5.99
CA MET A 317 14.02 -44.72 -6.75
C MET A 317 12.85 -44.06 -6.02
N SER A 318 11.94 -44.82 -5.42
CA SER A 318 10.84 -44.26 -4.62
C SER A 318 11.33 -43.51 -3.37
N GLN A 319 12.41 -43.97 -2.75
CA GLN A 319 13.04 -43.30 -1.62
C GLN A 319 13.79 -42.02 -2.03
N SER A 320 14.42 -42.02 -3.21
CA SER A 320 14.98 -40.82 -3.85
C SER A 320 13.88 -39.79 -4.15
N ILE A 321 12.75 -40.24 -4.72
CA ILE A 321 11.57 -39.40 -4.99
C ILE A 321 11.02 -38.79 -3.70
N ALA A 322 10.80 -39.60 -2.66
CA ALA A 322 10.34 -39.12 -1.36
C ALA A 322 11.32 -38.10 -0.73
N SER A 323 12.62 -38.32 -0.87
CA SER A 323 13.65 -37.40 -0.39
C SER A 323 13.66 -36.07 -1.16
N ASN A 324 13.53 -36.11 -2.49
CA ASN A 324 13.47 -34.91 -3.34
C ASN A 324 12.20 -34.10 -3.09
N LEU A 325 11.06 -34.77 -2.91
CA LEU A 325 9.79 -34.14 -2.55
C LEU A 325 9.89 -33.45 -1.18
N SER A 326 10.45 -34.14 -0.17
CA SER A 326 10.64 -33.57 1.18
C SER A 326 11.60 -32.38 1.19
N THR A 327 12.60 -32.37 0.30
CA THR A 327 13.58 -31.29 0.18
C THR A 327 12.95 -30.05 -0.47
N HIS A 328 12.07 -30.22 -1.46
CA HIS A 328 11.32 -29.11 -2.07
C HIS A 328 10.27 -28.51 -1.13
N PHE A 329 9.60 -29.31 -0.30
CA PHE A 329 8.71 -28.77 0.75
C PHE A 329 9.47 -28.00 1.84
N ARG A 330 10.73 -28.37 2.12
CA ARG A 330 11.58 -27.69 3.12
C ARG A 330 12.16 -26.35 2.63
N GLN A 331 12.18 -26.12 1.31
CA GLN A 331 12.64 -24.87 0.69
C GLN A 331 11.50 -23.85 0.46
N ARG A 332 10.40 -23.90 1.22
CA ARG A 332 9.45 -22.78 1.31
C ARG A 332 9.96 -21.73 2.31
N PRO A 333 10.67 -20.65 1.89
CA PRO A 333 10.68 -19.46 2.71
C PRO A 333 9.24 -18.91 2.69
N VAL A 334 8.67 -18.70 3.87
CA VAL A 334 7.53 -17.80 4.04
C VAL A 334 7.97 -16.45 3.51
N ARG A 335 7.70 -16.16 2.23
CA ARG A 335 7.90 -14.83 1.65
C ARG A 335 6.79 -13.94 2.17
N THR A 336 7.03 -13.35 3.35
CA THR A 336 6.36 -12.11 3.73
C THR A 336 6.59 -11.05 2.65
N PRO A 337 5.58 -10.24 2.29
CA PRO A 337 5.67 -9.27 1.22
C PRO A 337 6.57 -8.12 1.65
N ARG A 338 7.86 -8.21 1.33
CA ARG A 338 8.82 -7.13 1.56
C ARG A 338 9.29 -6.59 0.21
N THR A 339 8.62 -5.50 -0.20
CA THR A 339 9.13 -4.38 -1.01
C THR A 339 9.97 -4.75 -2.24
N ALA A 340 9.35 -4.76 -3.41
CA ALA A 340 10.02 -4.54 -4.67
C ALA A 340 10.23 -3.03 -4.90
N PRO A 341 11.48 -2.57 -5.02
CA PRO A 341 11.75 -1.60 -6.07
C PRO A 341 13.13 -1.86 -6.68
N ARG A 342 13.19 -2.69 -7.72
CA ARG A 342 14.38 -2.67 -8.61
C ARG A 342 14.17 -3.26 -10.00
N ARG A 343 13.15 -4.08 -10.22
CA ARG A 343 12.88 -4.69 -11.54
C ARG A 343 12.00 -3.87 -12.49
N LEU A 344 11.26 -2.87 -11.97
CA LEU A 344 10.45 -1.96 -12.79
C LEU A 344 11.26 -0.94 -13.62
N ARG A 345 12.55 -0.71 -13.32
CA ARG A 345 13.43 0.13 -14.16
C ARG A 345 13.92 -0.59 -15.43
N ALA A 346 14.09 -1.91 -15.39
CA ALA A 346 14.59 -2.69 -16.53
C ALA A 346 13.53 -2.87 -17.63
N ILE A 347 12.24 -2.97 -17.25
CA ILE A 347 11.15 -3.13 -18.22
C ILE A 347 10.83 -1.79 -18.90
N ARG A 348 10.90 -0.66 -18.18
CA ARG A 348 10.66 0.67 -18.76
C ARG A 348 11.76 1.08 -19.76
N ALA A 349 12.99 0.62 -19.58
CA ALA A 349 14.08 0.85 -20.53
C ALA A 349 13.94 0.03 -21.83
N ARG A 350 13.34 -1.17 -21.77
CA ARG A 350 13.12 -2.03 -22.94
C ARG A 350 11.91 -1.65 -23.80
N LEU A 351 10.94 -0.92 -23.25
CA LEU A 351 9.79 -0.40 -24.01
C LEU A 351 10.08 0.94 -24.71
N ALA A 352 11.08 1.71 -24.27
CA ALA A 352 11.45 2.97 -24.91
C ALA A 352 12.22 2.80 -26.23
N SER A 353 12.72 1.60 -26.54
CA SER A 353 13.56 1.33 -27.72
C SER A 353 12.81 0.66 -28.89
N ARG A 354 11.46 0.64 -28.88
CA ARG A 354 10.65 -0.04 -29.92
C ARG A 354 9.55 0.84 -30.55
N VAL A 355 9.68 2.16 -30.50
CA VAL A 355 8.81 3.05 -31.29
C VAL A 355 9.56 3.50 -32.55
N PRO A 356 9.14 3.07 -33.76
CA PRO A 356 9.67 3.62 -35.00
C PRO A 356 9.21 5.07 -35.17
N VAL A 357 10.16 5.96 -35.41
CA VAL A 357 9.91 7.37 -35.78
C VAL A 357 9.56 7.41 -37.25
N GLU A 358 8.31 7.71 -37.57
CA GLU A 358 7.85 7.95 -38.94
C GLU A 358 8.01 9.43 -39.33
N PRO A 359 8.43 9.77 -40.57
CA PRO A 359 8.95 11.09 -40.89
C PRO A 359 7.85 12.13 -41.12
N ARG A 360 8.13 13.36 -40.63
CA ARG A 360 7.33 14.56 -40.87
C ARG A 360 7.20 14.85 -42.36
N ARG A 361 5.97 14.92 -42.87
CA ARG A 361 5.65 15.59 -44.15
C ARG A 361 5.72 17.12 -43.98
N PRO A 362 6.27 17.86 -44.95
CA PRO A 362 6.30 19.32 -44.92
C PRO A 362 4.91 19.91 -45.24
N ALA A 363 4.54 20.95 -44.48
CA ALA A 363 3.32 21.72 -44.69
C ALA A 363 3.43 22.55 -45.98
N THR A 364 2.44 22.38 -46.84
CA THR A 364 2.14 23.23 -47.99
C THR A 364 1.77 24.63 -47.52
N ARG A 365 2.42 25.64 -48.10
CA ARG A 365 2.11 27.06 -47.97
C ARG A 365 1.44 27.50 -49.27
N SER A 366 0.15 27.84 -49.22
CA SER A 366 -0.62 28.51 -50.28
C SER A 366 -1.70 29.35 -49.60
N ILE A 367 -1.46 30.65 -49.42
CA ILE A 367 -2.13 31.77 -50.11
C ILE A 367 -3.64 31.84 -49.82
N SER A 368 -4.02 32.81 -48.98
CA SER A 368 -4.99 33.87 -49.29
C SER A 368 -4.70 35.07 -48.40
#